data_AF-A0A7S7Z1P9-F1
#
_entry.id   AF-A0A7S7Z1P9-F1
#
_cell.length_a   1.000
_cell.length_b   1.000
_cell.length_c   1.000
_cell.angle_alpha   90.00
_cell.angle_beta   90.00
_cell.angle_gamma   90.00
#
_symmetry.space_group_name_H-M   'P 1'
#
loop_
_entity.id
_entity.type
_entity.pdbx_description
1 polymer ?
#
loop_
_entity_poly.entity_id
_entity_poly.type
_entity_poly.pdbx_seq_one_letter_code
_entity_poly.pdbx_strand_id
1 'polypeptide(L)'
;MKNVILINASTNESRWLFDSVDQLIYRFDTLEQEGARLSEQNQAIFYELINEDSNADQQLDYNDEFIFALSRLDGSGYTEIISGYSDLITQAVNKQGNLLIVYRRQEQVFSALIDLRDFELLDKRALPKVGDQVSTR
;
A
#
# COMPACT_ATOMS: atom_id res chain seq x y z
N MET A 1 9.22 -14.29 10.95
CA MET A 1 8.20 -13.22 10.93
C MET A 1 8.78 -11.96 11.56
N LYS A 2 8.34 -10.77 11.14
CA LYS A 2 8.97 -9.47 11.46
C LYS A 2 7.90 -8.44 11.83
N ASN A 3 8.25 -7.49 12.68
CA ASN A 3 7.41 -6.35 13.04
C ASN A 3 8.25 -5.06 13.01
N VAL A 4 7.59 -3.90 13.00
CA VAL A 4 8.22 -2.58 12.94
C VAL A 4 7.85 -1.79 14.20
N ILE A 5 8.85 -1.15 14.80
CA ILE A 5 8.65 -0.14 15.84
C ILE A 5 8.87 1.24 15.22
N LEU A 6 7.89 2.11 15.40
CA LEU A 6 7.97 3.52 15.01
C LEU A 6 8.26 4.35 16.25
N ILE A 7 9.13 5.35 16.09
CA ILE A 7 9.51 6.27 17.17
C ILE A 7 9.28 7.68 16.66
N ASN A 8 8.43 8.43 17.35
CA ASN A 8 8.22 9.84 17.08
C ASN A 8 9.44 10.62 17.57
N ALA A 9 10.20 11.22 16.64
CA ALA A 9 11.42 11.95 16.98
C ALA A 9 11.18 13.21 17.83
N SER A 10 9.97 13.76 17.83
CA SER A 10 9.60 14.97 18.58
C SER A 10 9.11 14.67 20.00
N THR A 11 8.34 13.58 20.18
CA THR A 11 7.78 13.21 21.50
C THR A 11 8.53 12.08 22.19
N ASN A 12 9.40 11.37 21.48
CA ASN A 12 10.06 10.13 21.91
C ASN A 12 9.08 9.00 22.27
N GLU A 13 7.83 9.12 21.85
CA GLU A 13 6.83 8.04 21.98
C GLU A 13 7.11 6.98 20.92
N SER A 14 6.96 5.72 21.32
CA SER A 14 7.13 4.59 20.42
C SER A 14 5.86 3.75 20.31
N ARG A 15 5.69 3.15 19.13
CA ARG A 15 4.53 2.32 18.80
C ARG A 15 4.97 1.13 17.96
N TRP A 16 4.57 -0.06 18.37
CA TRP A 16 4.62 -1.23 17.50
C TRP A 16 3.52 -1.11 16.46
N LEU A 17 3.84 -1.43 15.20
CA LEU A 17 2.87 -1.40 14.12
C LEU A 17 1.75 -2.42 14.35
N PHE A 18 2.10 -3.60 14.85
CA PHE A 18 1.18 -4.69 15.16
C PHE A 18 1.34 -5.18 16.59
N ASP A 19 0.26 -5.69 17.16
CA ASP A 19 0.24 -6.30 18.49
C ASP A 19 0.83 -7.72 18.52
N SER A 20 0.99 -8.36 17.35
CA SER A 20 1.61 -9.68 17.21
C SER A 20 2.73 -9.67 16.15
N VAL A 21 3.32 -10.84 15.89
CA VAL A 21 4.34 -11.07 14.85
C VAL A 21 3.86 -12.09 13.83
N ASP A 22 2.54 -12.24 13.67
CA ASP A 22 1.96 -13.28 12.80
C ASP A 22 1.98 -12.87 11.32
N GLN A 23 2.39 -11.64 11.05
CA GLN A 23 2.55 -11.05 9.73
C GLN A 23 3.97 -11.12 9.19
N LEU A 24 4.08 -11.14 7.86
CA LEU A 24 5.31 -10.97 7.13
C LEU A 24 5.34 -9.60 6.45
N ILE A 25 6.14 -8.69 6.99
CA ILE A 25 6.40 -7.38 6.36
C ILE A 25 7.43 -7.57 5.25
N TYR A 26 7.01 -7.35 4.00
CA TYR A 26 7.86 -7.43 2.81
C TYR A 26 8.74 -6.19 2.67
N ARG A 27 8.11 -5.01 2.68
CA ARG A 27 8.81 -3.72 2.71
C ARG A 27 7.92 -2.61 3.26
N PHE A 28 8.55 -1.52 3.64
CA PHE A 28 7.89 -0.28 3.99
C PHE A 28 8.83 0.90 3.70
N ASP A 29 8.26 2.05 3.38
CA ASP A 29 9.00 3.31 3.20
C ASP A 29 8.05 4.51 3.31
N THR A 30 8.61 5.71 3.42
CA THR A 30 7.81 6.94 3.36
C THR A 30 7.38 7.25 1.93
N LEU A 31 6.15 7.73 1.75
CA LEU A 31 5.69 8.23 0.46
C LEU A 31 6.38 9.56 0.14
N GLU A 32 6.83 9.67 -1.09
CA GLU A 32 7.43 10.87 -1.65
C GLU A 32 6.66 11.33 -2.89
N GLN A 33 6.67 12.64 -3.14
CA GLN A 33 6.15 13.22 -4.38
C GLN A 33 7.33 13.73 -5.21
N GLU A 34 7.34 13.39 -6.49
CA GLU A 34 8.42 13.84 -7.38
C GLU A 34 8.42 15.38 -7.51
N GLY A 35 9.58 15.99 -7.23
CA GLY A 35 9.79 17.43 -7.38
C GLY A 35 9.04 18.31 -6.36
N ALA A 36 8.40 17.73 -5.34
CA ALA A 36 7.69 18.49 -4.31
C ALA A 36 7.68 17.75 -2.97
N ARG A 37 7.68 18.51 -1.86
CA ARG A 37 7.45 17.93 -0.54
C ARG A 37 5.94 17.79 -0.32
N LEU A 38 5.51 16.63 0.18
CA LEU A 38 4.12 16.44 0.61
C LEU A 38 3.80 17.38 1.79
N SER A 39 2.56 17.89 1.79
CA SER A 39 2.02 18.56 2.97
C SER A 39 2.00 17.60 4.17
N GLU A 40 2.16 18.11 5.38
CA GLU A 40 2.26 17.28 6.60
C GLU A 40 1.11 16.27 6.73
N GLN A 41 -0.11 16.71 6.43
CA GLN A 41 -1.33 15.87 6.46
C GLN A 41 -1.36 14.75 5.40
N ASN A 42 -0.53 14.83 4.35
CA ASN A 42 -0.42 13.81 3.30
C ASN A 42 0.83 12.94 3.47
N GLN A 43 1.69 13.22 4.46
CA GLN A 43 2.85 12.38 4.73
C GLN A 43 2.40 11.06 5.36
N ALA A 44 2.87 9.96 4.79
CA ALA A 44 2.51 8.62 5.23
C ALA A 44 3.66 7.65 4.97
N ILE A 45 3.64 6.56 5.73
CA ILE A 45 4.46 5.37 5.49
C ILE A 45 3.55 4.37 4.79
N PHE A 46 4.04 3.78 3.71
CA PHE A 46 3.37 2.63 3.11
C PHE A 46 4.03 1.34 3.55
N TYR A 47 3.24 0.27 3.57
CA TYR A 47 3.67 -1.07 3.91
C TYR A 47 3.15 -2.04 2.85
N GLU A 48 4.00 -2.98 2.46
CA GLU A 48 3.58 -4.21 1.80
C GLU A 48 3.84 -5.37 2.74
N LEU A 49 2.81 -6.16 3.01
CA LEU A 49 2.83 -7.23 3.99
C LEU A 49 1.90 -8.37 3.59
N ILE A 50 2.03 -9.47 4.32
CA ILE A 50 1.27 -10.70 4.13
C ILE A 50 0.79 -11.16 5.52
N ASN A 51 -0.52 -11.36 5.64
CA ASN A 51 -1.19 -11.73 6.90
C ASN A 51 -1.93 -13.07 6.83
N GLU A 52 -2.02 -13.68 5.65
CA GLU A 52 -2.77 -14.90 5.40
C GLU A 52 -2.00 -15.78 4.43
N ASP A 53 -1.97 -17.09 4.71
CA ASP A 53 -1.58 -18.13 3.76
C ASP A 53 -2.72 -18.29 2.73
N SER A 54 -2.62 -17.51 1.67
CA SER A 54 -3.63 -17.35 0.62
C SER A 54 -3.62 -18.50 -0.39
N ASN A 55 -2.54 -19.29 -0.43
CA ASN A 55 -2.40 -20.44 -1.32
C ASN A 55 -2.61 -21.80 -0.61
N ALA A 56 -2.80 -21.76 0.72
CA ALA A 56 -3.08 -22.88 1.61
C ALA A 56 -1.97 -23.96 1.65
N ASP A 57 -0.72 -23.58 1.44
CA ASP A 57 0.43 -24.49 1.51
C ASP A 57 1.05 -24.62 2.92
N GLN A 58 0.44 -23.96 3.91
CA GLN A 58 0.85 -23.89 5.32
C GLN A 58 2.13 -23.07 5.55
N GLN A 59 2.53 -22.25 4.58
CA GLN A 59 3.65 -21.34 4.67
C GLN A 59 3.16 -19.92 4.46
N LEU A 60 3.57 -19.01 5.35
CA LEU A 60 3.35 -17.59 5.16
C LEU A 60 4.58 -16.99 4.48
N ASP A 61 4.53 -16.85 3.15
CA ASP A 61 5.69 -16.46 2.35
C ASP A 61 5.34 -15.57 1.15
N TYR A 62 6.34 -15.22 0.32
CA TYR A 62 6.16 -14.28 -0.79
C TYR A 62 5.38 -14.84 -1.99
N ASN A 63 4.90 -16.08 -1.92
CA ASN A 63 3.95 -16.64 -2.88
C ASN A 63 2.50 -16.34 -2.48
N ASP A 64 2.28 -15.78 -1.29
CA ASP A 64 0.96 -15.33 -0.85
C ASP A 64 0.58 -13.95 -1.39
N GLU A 65 -0.72 -13.66 -1.37
CA GLU A 65 -1.24 -12.36 -1.75
C GLU A 65 -0.85 -11.26 -0.74
N PHE A 66 -0.42 -10.12 -1.28
CA PHE A 66 -0.01 -8.97 -0.51
C PHE A 66 -1.18 -8.09 -0.07
N ILE A 67 -0.89 -7.31 0.97
CA ILE A 67 -1.68 -6.21 1.50
C ILE A 67 -0.84 -4.95 1.43
N PHE A 68 -1.43 -3.89 0.88
CA PHE A 68 -0.90 -2.55 0.81
C PHE A 68 -1.59 -1.73 1.89
N ALA A 69 -0.83 -1.23 2.85
CA ALA A 69 -1.34 -0.47 3.97
C ALA A 69 -0.63 0.88 4.10
N LEU A 70 -1.28 1.82 4.77
CA LEU A 70 -0.76 3.15 5.07
C LEU A 70 -0.83 3.44 6.55
N SER A 71 0.11 4.24 7.06
CA SER A 71 0.01 4.89 8.37
C SER A 71 0.55 6.32 8.30
N ARG A 72 0.30 7.11 9.33
CA ARG A 72 1.03 8.37 9.57
C ARG A 72 2.50 8.09 9.89
N LEU A 73 3.33 9.13 9.82
CA LEU A 73 4.76 9.05 10.13
C LEU A 73 5.06 8.61 11.58
N ASP A 74 4.11 8.82 12.50
CA ASP A 74 4.20 8.37 13.89
C ASP A 74 3.63 6.94 14.10
N GLY A 75 3.23 6.26 13.02
CA GLY A 75 2.63 4.92 13.07
C GLY A 75 1.15 4.90 13.46
N SER A 76 0.53 6.05 13.68
CA SER A 76 -0.92 6.13 13.94
C SER A 76 -1.74 5.96 12.66
N GLY A 77 -3.01 5.59 12.82
CA GLY A 77 -3.94 5.47 11.69
C GLY A 77 -3.58 4.38 10.69
N TYR A 78 -2.93 3.30 11.12
CA TYR A 78 -2.68 2.14 10.25
C TYR A 78 -3.99 1.67 9.59
N THR A 79 -3.99 1.60 8.27
CA THR A 79 -5.16 1.26 7.46
C THR A 79 -4.72 0.37 6.29
N GLU A 80 -5.29 -0.82 6.19
CA GLU A 80 -5.15 -1.68 5.00
C GLU A 80 -6.02 -1.11 3.86
N ILE A 81 -5.39 -0.78 2.74
CA ILE A 81 -6.05 -0.08 1.62
C ILE A 81 -6.45 -1.07 0.53
N ILE A 82 -5.51 -1.95 0.16
CA ILE A 82 -5.69 -2.91 -0.92
C ILE A 82 -5.19 -4.26 -0.43
N SER A 83 -6.04 -5.26 -0.48
CA SER A 83 -5.68 -6.64 -0.17
C SER A 83 -5.87 -7.55 -1.37
N GLY A 84 -5.13 -8.66 -1.36
CA GLY A 84 -5.30 -9.74 -2.30
C GLY A 84 -4.68 -9.46 -3.67
N TYR A 85 -3.49 -8.85 -3.71
CA TYR A 85 -2.78 -8.61 -4.96
C TYR A 85 -1.48 -9.42 -5.02
N SER A 86 -1.08 -9.84 -6.21
CA SER A 86 0.14 -10.63 -6.41
C SER A 86 1.36 -9.75 -6.61
N ASP A 87 1.19 -8.61 -7.30
CA ASP A 87 2.29 -7.72 -7.65
C ASP A 87 1.87 -6.25 -7.53
N LEU A 88 2.71 -5.43 -6.88
CA LEU A 88 2.65 -3.98 -7.02
C LEU A 88 3.49 -3.56 -8.22
N ILE A 89 2.84 -3.02 -9.25
CA ILE A 89 3.49 -2.59 -10.49
C ILE A 89 4.12 -1.22 -10.30
N THR A 90 3.37 -0.27 -9.72
CA THR A 90 3.90 1.05 -9.38
C THR A 90 3.03 1.75 -8.34
N GLN A 91 3.64 2.71 -7.66
CA GLN A 91 2.93 3.68 -6.85
C GLN A 91 3.53 5.07 -7.09
N ALA A 92 2.70 6.11 -7.08
CA ALA A 92 3.17 7.48 -7.19
C ALA A 92 2.16 8.45 -6.58
N VAL A 93 2.66 9.47 -5.88
CA VAL A 93 1.81 10.58 -5.44
C VAL A 93 1.67 11.61 -6.56
N ASN A 94 0.44 11.91 -6.95
CA ASN A 94 0.15 12.85 -8.02
C ASN A 94 0.25 14.31 -7.54
N LYS A 95 0.10 15.27 -8.47
CA LYS A 95 0.18 16.71 -8.17
C LYS A 95 -0.89 17.21 -7.21
N GLN A 96 -2.00 16.50 -7.10
CA GLN A 96 -3.10 16.79 -6.18
C GLN A 96 -2.83 16.23 -4.77
N GLY A 97 -1.76 15.46 -4.57
CA GLY A 97 -1.43 14.84 -3.30
C GLY A 97 -2.14 13.51 -3.04
N ASN A 98 -2.75 12.91 -4.07
CA ASN A 98 -3.38 11.60 -3.98
C ASN A 98 -2.40 10.51 -4.43
N LEU A 99 -2.45 9.35 -3.79
CA LEU A 99 -1.63 8.21 -4.14
C LEU A 99 -2.31 7.41 -5.26
N LEU A 100 -1.61 7.26 -6.38
CA LEU A 100 -1.95 6.28 -7.42
C LEU A 100 -1.22 4.98 -7.10
N ILE A 101 -1.95 3.86 -7.11
CA ILE A 101 -1.41 2.51 -7.00
C ILE A 101 -1.84 1.73 -8.22
N VAL A 102 -0.89 1.05 -8.88
CA VAL A 102 -1.16 0.11 -9.96
C VAL A 102 -0.67 -1.26 -9.53
N TYR A 103 -1.55 -2.24 -9.55
CA TYR A 103 -1.28 -3.58 -9.02
C TYR A 103 -1.95 -4.65 -9.87
N ARG A 104 -1.42 -5.86 -9.78
CA ARG A 104 -1.99 -7.05 -10.40
C ARG A 104 -2.72 -7.87 -9.34
N ARG A 105 -3.95 -8.26 -9.65
CA ARG A 105 -4.69 -9.28 -8.91
C ARG A 105 -5.12 -10.35 -9.90
N GLN A 106 -4.68 -11.58 -9.68
CA GLN A 106 -4.81 -12.66 -10.66
C GLN A 106 -4.28 -12.21 -12.04
N GLU A 107 -5.04 -12.42 -13.11
CA GLU A 107 -4.66 -12.04 -14.48
C GLU A 107 -5.09 -10.62 -14.89
N GLN A 108 -5.52 -9.79 -13.92
CA GLN A 108 -6.08 -8.46 -14.20
C GLN A 108 -5.27 -7.36 -13.49
N VAL A 109 -4.95 -6.30 -14.23
CA VAL A 109 -4.30 -5.11 -13.69
C VAL A 109 -5.37 -4.12 -13.26
N PHE A 110 -5.17 -3.51 -12.10
CA PHE A 110 -6.04 -2.47 -11.53
C PHE A 110 -5.24 -1.21 -11.27
N SER A 111 -5.93 -0.07 -11.32
CA SER A 111 -5.46 1.18 -10.73
C SER A 111 -6.38 1.58 -9.59
N ALA A 112 -5.82 2.08 -8.51
CA ALA A 112 -6.53 2.68 -7.39
C ALA A 112 -5.99 4.09 -7.13
N LEU A 113 -6.88 5.01 -6.79
CA LEU A 113 -6.55 6.36 -6.36
C LEU A 113 -6.97 6.53 -4.90
N ILE A 114 -6.05 6.94 -4.05
CA ILE A 114 -6.24 7.04 -2.60
C ILE A 114 -6.02 8.49 -2.17
N ASP A 115 -6.89 9.00 -1.30
CA ASP A 115 -6.68 10.26 -0.61
C ASP A 115 -5.73 10.04 0.58
N LEU A 116 -4.63 10.77 0.63
CA LEU A 116 -3.65 10.63 1.72
C LEU A 116 -4.06 11.36 3.00
N ARG A 117 -5.10 12.19 2.97
CA ARG A 117 -5.57 12.94 4.15
C ARG A 117 -6.30 12.06 5.15
N ASP A 118 -7.00 11.04 4.69
CA ASP A 118 -7.82 10.13 5.49
C ASP A 118 -7.63 8.65 5.12
N PHE A 119 -6.77 8.37 4.12
CA PHE A 119 -6.50 7.03 3.60
C PHE A 119 -7.73 6.39 2.91
N GLU A 120 -8.62 7.21 2.35
CA GLU A 120 -9.80 6.72 1.65
C GLU A 120 -9.53 6.37 0.19
N LEU A 121 -10.12 5.26 -0.27
CA LEU A 121 -10.12 4.87 -1.67
C LEU A 121 -11.10 5.75 -2.47
N LEU A 122 -10.55 6.68 -3.26
CA LEU A 122 -11.33 7.59 -4.10
C LEU A 122 -11.84 6.91 -5.38
N ASP A 123 -11.02 6.06 -5.98
CA ASP A 123 -11.38 5.36 -7.22
C ASP A 123 -10.62 4.03 -7.34
N LYS A 124 -11.24 3.06 -8.00
CA LYS A 124 -10.64 1.77 -8.34
C LYS A 124 -11.24 1.25 -9.63
N ARG A 125 -10.38 0.89 -10.58
CA ARG A 125 -10.82 0.37 -11.88
C ARG A 125 -9.84 -0.67 -12.43
N ALA A 126 -10.39 -1.61 -13.20
CA ALA A 126 -9.58 -2.50 -14.02
C ALA A 126 -9.00 -1.71 -15.20
N LEU A 127 -7.72 -1.92 -15.50
CA LEU A 127 -7.06 -1.35 -16.68
C LEU A 127 -7.26 -2.29 -17.88
N PRO A 128 -7.55 -1.76 -19.07
CA PRO A 128 -7.76 -2.58 -20.26
C PRO A 128 -6.49 -3.35 -20.64
N LYS A 129 -6.65 -4.59 -21.13
CA LYS A 129 -5.53 -5.32 -21.72
C LYS A 129 -5.25 -4.77 -23.13
N VAL A 130 -4.00 -4.87 -23.57
CA VAL A 130 -3.64 -4.52 -24.95
C VAL A 130 -4.44 -5.44 -25.89
N GLY A 131 -5.24 -4.84 -26.77
CA GLY A 131 -6.13 -5.57 -27.69
C GLY A 131 -7.63 -5.46 -27.37
N ASP A 132 -8.02 -5.07 -26.16
CA ASP A 132 -9.43 -4.89 -25.77
C ASP A 132 -10.01 -3.53 -26.19
N GLN A 133 -9.15 -2.60 -26.61
CA GLN A 133 -9.56 -1.32 -27.22
C GLN A 133 -10.00 -1.58 -28.66
N VAL A 134 -11.28 -1.93 -28.84
CA VAL A 134 -11.89 -2.05 -30.17
C VAL A 134 -11.76 -0.71 -30.90
N SER A 135 -11.22 -0.78 -32.11
CA SER A 135 -11.18 0.32 -33.08
C SER A 135 -12.54 1.02 -33.19
N THR A 136 -12.68 2.20 -32.62
CA THR A 136 -13.56 3.22 -33.20
C THR A 136 -12.81 3.81 -34.39
N ARG A 137 -13.02 3.18 -35.56
CA ARG A 137 -12.88 3.82 -36.87
C ARG A 137 -14.13 4.65 -37.16
#